data_AF-A0A502IJ25-F1
#
_entry.id   AF-A0A502IJ25-F1
#
_cell.length_a   1.000
_cell.length_b   1.000
_cell.length_c   1.000
_cell.angle_alpha   90.00
_cell.angle_beta   90.00
_cell.angle_gamma   90.00
#
_symmetry.space_group_name_H-M   'P 1'
#
loop_
_entity.id
_entity.type
_entity.pdbx_description
1 polymer ?
#
loop_
_entity_poly.entity_id
_entity_poly.type
_entity_poly.pdbx_seq_one_letter_code
_entity_poly.pdbx_strand_id
1 'polypeptide(L)'
;MNQLKKHQKKNIWIRSEIGEGEFDPCDENTDVIVTFPNRTRYVASFFTYKNIESIRQQNREHGENMNGLYFWSSDMVIVDNIKAETIKSIIEQLITEDKFESLFTKIEDVSPESDHLYEEGFFDS
;
A
#
# COMPACT_ATOMS: atom_id res chain seq x y z
N MET A 1 -10.93 20.93 5.44
CA MET A 1 -9.99 19.87 5.89
C MET A 1 -10.37 19.49 7.31
N ASN A 2 -10.74 18.23 7.55
CA ASN A 2 -11.32 17.80 8.82
C ASN A 2 -10.20 17.26 9.74
N GLN A 3 -9.74 18.05 10.70
CA GLN A 3 -8.67 17.65 11.62
C GLN A 3 -9.00 16.39 12.45
N LEU A 4 -10.29 16.06 12.62
CA LEU A 4 -10.71 14.84 13.32
C LEU A 4 -10.30 13.54 12.61
N LYS A 5 -10.22 13.53 11.27
CA LYS A 5 -9.88 12.30 10.52
C LYS A 5 -8.38 11.98 10.54
N LYS A 6 -7.52 12.99 10.70
CA LYS A 6 -6.05 12.85 10.73
C LYS A 6 -5.53 11.97 11.87
N HIS A 7 -6.30 11.83 12.96
CA HIS A 7 -5.92 11.02 14.12
C HIS A 7 -6.75 9.74 14.25
N GLN A 8 -7.36 9.30 13.15
CA GLN A 8 -8.04 8.01 13.12
C GLN A 8 -7.03 6.89 13.36
N LYS A 9 -7.28 6.11 14.42
CA LYS A 9 -6.55 4.89 14.75
C LYS A 9 -6.59 3.93 13.56
N LYS A 10 -5.44 3.36 13.21
CA LYS A 10 -5.27 2.44 12.10
C LYS A 10 -3.99 1.62 12.29
N ASN A 11 -4.00 0.42 11.76
CA ASN A 11 -2.81 -0.40 11.60
C ASN A 11 -2.41 -0.36 10.12
N ILE A 12 -1.13 -0.16 9.84
CA ILE A 12 -0.58 -0.10 8.48
C ILE A 12 0.46 -1.19 8.38
N TRP A 13 0.17 -2.20 7.57
CA TRP A 13 1.07 -3.28 7.23
C TRP A 13 1.70 -3.00 5.86
N ILE A 14 3.03 -3.01 5.79
CA ILE A 14 3.80 -2.75 4.57
C ILE A 14 4.66 -3.99 4.30
N ARG A 15 4.43 -4.65 3.17
CA ARG A 15 5.09 -5.93 2.85
C ARG A 15 6.61 -5.84 2.90
N SER A 16 7.17 -4.77 2.33
CA SER A 16 8.61 -4.53 2.26
C SER A 16 9.29 -4.33 3.63
N GLU A 17 8.55 -4.03 4.70
CA GLU A 17 9.14 -3.92 6.06
C GLU A 17 9.40 -5.29 6.72
N ILE A 18 8.89 -6.39 6.14
CA ILE A 18 8.95 -7.75 6.73
C ILE A 18 9.86 -8.70 5.90
N GLY A 19 10.29 -8.27 4.72
CA GLY A 19 11.14 -9.08 3.84
C GLY A 19 12.59 -9.20 4.31
N GLU A 20 13.22 -10.32 3.99
CA GLU A 20 14.67 -10.51 4.13
C GLU A 20 15.34 -10.20 2.77
N GLY A 21 16.30 -9.26 2.74
CA GLY A 21 17.07 -8.95 1.52
C GLY A 21 17.57 -7.50 1.42
N GLU A 22 18.42 -7.24 0.43
CA GLU A 22 18.71 -5.87 -0.01
C GLU A 22 17.46 -5.30 -0.70
N PHE A 23 17.10 -4.08 -0.33
CA PHE A 23 15.86 -3.42 -0.74
C PHE A 23 16.21 -2.02 -1.26
N ASP A 24 15.86 -1.71 -2.52
CA ASP A 24 15.96 -0.35 -3.06
C ASP A 24 14.59 0.33 -2.96
N PRO A 25 14.35 1.20 -1.96
CA PRO A 25 13.07 1.88 -1.81
C PRO A 25 12.70 2.77 -2.99
N CYS A 26 13.64 3.03 -3.92
CA CYS A 26 13.43 3.87 -5.09
C CYS A 26 13.20 3.05 -6.38
N ASP A 27 13.31 1.73 -6.38
CA ASP A 27 13.17 0.87 -7.59
C ASP A 27 12.35 -0.41 -7.36
N GLU A 28 11.45 -0.37 -6.39
CA GLU A 28 10.63 -1.51 -6.02
C GLU A 28 9.13 -1.20 -5.96
N ASN A 29 8.36 -2.24 -5.67
CA ASN A 29 6.95 -2.16 -5.36
C ASN A 29 6.64 -2.87 -4.02
N THR A 30 5.56 -2.46 -3.35
CA THR A 30 5.15 -3.04 -2.07
C THR A 30 3.64 -2.99 -1.90
N ASP A 31 3.08 -4.04 -1.30
CA ASP A 31 1.67 -4.08 -0.93
C ASP A 31 1.48 -3.42 0.43
N VAL A 32 0.44 -2.61 0.53
CA VAL A 32 0.08 -1.91 1.76
C VAL A 32 -1.34 -2.28 2.15
N ILE A 33 -1.50 -2.77 3.38
CA ILE A 33 -2.82 -3.06 3.96
C ILE A 33 -3.07 -2.08 5.10
N VAL A 34 -4.22 -1.42 5.05
CA VAL A 34 -4.69 -0.54 6.13
C VAL A 34 -5.89 -1.20 6.79
N THR A 35 -5.79 -1.42 8.10
CA THR A 35 -6.87 -1.95 8.93
C THR A 35 -7.36 -0.86 9.87
N PHE A 36 -8.69 -0.69 9.98
CA PHE A 36 -9.33 0.22 10.94
C PHE A 36 -9.93 -0.55 12.13
N PRO A 37 -10.20 0.12 13.28
CA PRO A 37 -10.74 -0.53 14.49
C PRO A 37 -12.09 -1.22 14.29
N ASN A 38 -12.89 -0.79 13.31
CA ASN A 38 -14.14 -1.45 12.93
C ASN A 38 -13.92 -2.73 12.10
N ARG A 39 -12.69 -3.27 12.07
CA ARG A 39 -12.24 -4.46 11.33
C ARG A 39 -12.20 -4.30 9.81
N THR A 40 -12.59 -3.16 9.25
CA THR A 40 -12.49 -2.94 7.81
C THR A 40 -11.04 -2.92 7.35
N ARG A 41 -10.79 -3.51 6.18
CA ARG A 41 -9.47 -3.63 5.58
C ARG A 41 -9.47 -3.16 4.14
N TYR A 42 -8.37 -2.54 3.76
CA TYR A 42 -8.17 -2.05 2.42
C TYR A 42 -6.74 -2.31 1.96
N VAL A 43 -6.56 -2.50 0.65
CA VAL A 43 -5.26 -2.77 0.01
C VAL A 43 -4.98 -1.78 -1.12
N ALA A 44 -3.71 -1.44 -1.29
CA ALA A 44 -3.17 -0.83 -2.50
C ALA A 44 -1.74 -1.33 -2.73
N SER A 45 -1.32 -1.39 -3.99
CA SER A 45 0.05 -1.76 -4.37
C SER A 45 0.80 -0.52 -4.83
N PHE A 46 1.84 -0.15 -4.09
CA PHE A 46 2.66 1.01 -4.39
C PHE A 46 3.84 0.61 -5.26
N PHE A 47 4.03 1.31 -6.37
CA PHE A 47 5.14 1.10 -7.31
C PHE A 47 5.96 2.38 -7.40
N THR A 48 7.28 2.27 -7.45
CA THR A 48 8.09 3.45 -7.75
C THR A 48 8.10 3.75 -9.24
N TYR A 49 8.25 5.03 -9.62
CA TYR A 49 8.43 5.39 -11.03
C TYR A 49 9.61 4.65 -11.69
N LYS A 50 10.71 4.48 -10.96
CA LYS A 50 11.88 3.74 -11.46
C LYS A 50 11.54 2.26 -11.65
N ASN A 51 10.81 1.65 -10.70
CA ASN A 51 10.37 0.25 -10.82
C ASN A 51 9.55 0.00 -12.07
N ILE A 52 8.63 0.91 -12.41
CA ILE A 52 7.84 0.81 -13.64
C ILE A 52 8.74 0.81 -14.89
N GLU A 53 9.77 1.66 -14.93
CA GLU A 53 10.71 1.67 -16.07
C GLU A 53 11.59 0.42 -16.09
N SER A 54 12.07 -0.04 -14.93
CA SER A 54 12.83 -1.28 -14.79
C SER A 54 12.03 -2.50 -15.28
N ILE A 55 10.76 -2.63 -14.87
CA ILE A 55 9.84 -3.67 -15.34
C ILE A 55 9.62 -3.56 -16.85
N ARG A 56 9.41 -2.34 -17.38
CA ARG A 56 9.22 -2.12 -18.82
C ARG A 56 10.44 -2.56 -19.62
N GLN A 57 11.65 -2.24 -19.16
CA GLN A 57 12.89 -2.63 -19.83
C GLN A 57 13.09 -4.15 -19.79
N GLN A 58 12.83 -4.80 -18.64
CA GLN A 58 12.87 -6.25 -18.53
C GLN A 58 11.86 -6.93 -19.46
N ASN A 59 10.62 -6.42 -19.51
CA ASN A 59 9.60 -6.93 -20.42
C ASN A 59 10.02 -6.81 -21.90
N ARG A 60 10.74 -5.73 -22.26
CA ARG A 60 11.28 -5.55 -23.60
C ARG A 60 12.39 -6.55 -23.92
N GLU A 61 13.28 -6.84 -22.97
CA GLU A 61 14.37 -7.79 -23.14
C GLU A 61 13.88 -9.23 -23.27
N HIS A 62 12.86 -9.61 -22.50
CA HIS A 62 12.31 -10.96 -22.48
C HIS A 62 11.14 -11.19 -23.45
N GLY A 63 10.69 -10.13 -24.13
CA GLY A 63 9.53 -10.18 -25.04
C GLY A 63 8.17 -10.32 -24.35
N GLU A 64 8.12 -10.05 -23.04
CA GLU A 64 6.90 -10.09 -22.23
C GLU A 64 6.06 -8.82 -22.42
N ASN A 65 4.76 -8.91 -22.08
CA ASN A 65 3.81 -7.80 -22.16
C ASN A 65 3.90 -7.00 -23.47
N MET A 66 3.95 -7.72 -24.59
CA MET A 66 4.13 -7.18 -25.94
C MET A 66 5.42 -6.36 -26.09
N ASN A 67 6.56 -6.91 -25.64
CA ASN A 67 7.87 -6.25 -25.61
C ASN A 67 7.86 -4.97 -24.77
N GLY A 68 7.19 -5.00 -23.62
CA GLY A 68 7.07 -3.85 -22.71
C GLY A 68 6.16 -2.73 -23.23
N LEU A 69 5.24 -3.02 -24.16
CA LEU A 69 4.26 -2.03 -24.64
C LEU A 69 3.29 -1.61 -23.53
N TYR A 70 2.97 -2.52 -22.62
CA TYR A 70 2.12 -2.23 -21.46
C TYR A 70 2.65 -2.91 -20.21
N PHE A 71 2.21 -2.40 -19.07
CA PHE A 71 2.30 -3.04 -17.77
C PHE A 71 1.02 -2.69 -17.02
N TRP A 72 0.52 -3.62 -16.20
CA TRP A 72 -0.70 -3.39 -15.43
C TRP A 72 -0.61 -4.14 -14.09
N SER A 73 -1.24 -3.55 -13.08
CA SER A 73 -1.46 -4.14 -11.77
C SER A 73 -2.78 -3.58 -11.23
N SER A 74 -3.54 -4.39 -10.49
CA SER A 74 -4.72 -3.91 -9.78
C SER A 74 -4.29 -2.98 -8.63
N ASP A 75 -5.09 -1.96 -8.35
CA ASP A 75 -4.91 -1.10 -7.17
C ASP A 75 -3.54 -0.38 -7.12
N MET A 76 -2.99 -0.06 -8.29
CA MET A 76 -1.67 0.55 -8.45
C MET A 76 -1.66 2.02 -8.03
N VAL A 77 -0.67 2.38 -7.21
CA VAL A 77 -0.30 3.77 -6.89
C VAL A 77 1.16 3.99 -7.23
N ILE A 78 1.47 4.99 -8.05
CA ILE A 78 2.86 5.28 -8.46
C ILE A 78 3.44 6.40 -7.60
N VAL A 79 4.62 6.17 -7.02
CA VAL A 79 5.28 7.07 -6.05
C VAL A 79 6.77 7.25 -6.34
N ASP A 80 7.40 8.23 -5.71
CA ASP A 80 8.85 8.45 -5.84
C ASP A 80 9.67 7.39 -5.09
N ASN A 81 9.16 6.89 -3.96
CA ASN A 81 9.79 5.85 -3.15
C ASN A 81 8.74 5.14 -2.29
N ILE A 82 9.04 3.91 -1.89
CA ILE A 82 8.19 3.07 -1.03
C ILE A 82 8.67 3.04 0.43
N LYS A 83 9.34 4.09 0.89
CA LYS A 83 9.67 4.23 2.32
C LYS A 83 8.40 4.37 3.15
N ALA A 84 8.42 3.83 4.36
CA ALA A 84 7.26 3.80 5.24
C ALA A 84 6.72 5.20 5.56
N GLU A 85 7.58 6.19 5.78
CA GLU A 85 7.19 7.57 6.04
C GLU A 85 6.45 8.22 4.85
N THR A 86 6.85 7.89 3.62
CA THR A 86 6.20 8.36 2.39
C THR A 86 4.81 7.76 2.27
N ILE A 87 4.69 6.44 2.40
CA ILE A 87 3.42 5.71 2.33
C ILE A 87 2.45 6.21 3.42
N LYS A 88 2.93 6.31 4.67
CA LYS A 88 2.13 6.82 5.80
C LYS A 88 1.64 8.24 5.54
N SER A 89 2.50 9.13 5.02
CA SER A 89 2.11 10.51 4.69
C SER A 89 1.03 10.58 3.62
N ILE A 90 1.11 9.74 2.58
CA ILE A 90 0.09 9.65 1.54
C ILE A 90 -1.25 9.18 2.12
N ILE A 91 -1.23 8.12 2.94
CA ILE A 91 -2.45 7.60 3.61
C ILE A 91 -3.10 8.69 4.46
N GLU A 92 -2.32 9.42 5.27
CA GLU A 92 -2.86 10.51 6.10
C GLU A 92 -3.48 11.63 5.28
N GLN A 93 -2.85 12.01 4.17
CA GLN A 93 -3.39 13.00 3.26
C GLN A 93 -4.72 12.53 2.66
N LEU A 94 -4.78 11.30 2.14
CA LEU A 94 -5.99 10.74 1.54
C LEU A 94 -7.16 10.65 2.53
N ILE A 95 -6.89 10.26 3.78
CA ILE A 95 -7.90 10.23 4.85
C ILE A 95 -8.37 11.66 5.18
N THR A 96 -7.45 12.63 5.25
CA THR A 96 -7.77 14.04 5.53
C THR A 96 -8.59 14.69 4.41
N GLU A 97 -8.36 14.28 3.16
CA GLU A 97 -9.06 14.74 1.96
C GLU A 97 -10.35 13.96 1.64
N ASP A 98 -10.67 12.93 2.42
CA ASP A 98 -11.81 12.02 2.17
C ASP A 98 -11.75 11.30 0.81
N LYS A 99 -10.52 10.95 0.39
CA LYS A 99 -10.21 10.27 -0.88
C LYS A 99 -9.60 8.88 -0.69
N PHE A 100 -9.54 8.38 0.55
CA PHE A 100 -8.89 7.10 0.85
C PHE A 100 -9.40 5.95 -0.02
N GLU A 101 -10.72 5.77 -0.10
CA GLU A 101 -11.36 4.70 -0.89
C GLU A 101 -11.26 4.90 -2.41
N SER A 102 -10.71 6.03 -2.89
CA SER A 102 -10.47 6.23 -4.32
C SER A 102 -9.19 5.56 -4.82
N LEU A 103 -8.24 5.29 -3.92
CA LEU A 103 -6.96 4.62 -4.23
C LEU A 103 -6.87 3.24 -3.61
N PHE A 104 -7.56 3.01 -2.49
CA PHE A 104 -7.51 1.76 -1.76
C PHE A 104 -8.77 0.93 -2.01
N THR A 105 -8.57 -0.33 -2.38
CA THR A 105 -9.67 -1.27 -2.60
C THR A 105 -10.01 -1.99 -1.30
N LYS A 106 -11.30 -2.04 -0.97
CA LYS A 106 -11.78 -2.78 0.20
C LYS A 106 -11.58 -4.29 -0.02
N ILE A 107 -11.04 -4.97 0.98
CA ILE A 107 -10.90 -6.43 1.02
C ILE A 107 -11.70 -7.00 2.19
N GLU A 108 -11.63 -8.32 2.40
CA GLU A 108 -12.31 -8.98 3.51
C GLU A 108 -11.88 -8.38 4.86
N ASP A 109 -12.88 -8.06 5.69
CA ASP A 109 -12.70 -7.51 7.04
C ASP A 109 -11.91 -8.51 7.93
N VAL A 110 -11.26 -8.02 8.99
CA VAL A 110 -10.52 -8.88 9.94
C VAL A 110 -11.48 -9.81 10.69
N SER A 111 -11.26 -11.12 10.62
CA SER A 111 -11.95 -12.08 11.49
C SER A 111 -11.48 -11.96 12.95
N PRO A 112 -12.34 -12.14 13.95
CA PRO A 112 -11.94 -12.14 15.37
C PRO A 112 -10.83 -13.13 15.73
N GLU A 113 -10.70 -14.22 14.98
CA GLU A 113 -9.62 -15.21 15.14
C GLU A 113 -8.23 -14.61 14.91
N SER A 114 -8.16 -13.53 14.12
CA SER A 114 -6.91 -12.85 13.76
C SER A 114 -6.53 -11.71 14.72
N ASP A 115 -7.26 -11.52 15.83
CA ASP A 115 -7.01 -10.40 16.76
C ASP A 115 -5.59 -10.41 17.34
N HIS A 116 -5.00 -11.59 17.48
CA HIS A 116 -3.63 -11.79 17.96
C HIS A 116 -2.52 -11.19 17.05
N LEU A 117 -2.87 -10.77 15.83
CA LEU A 117 -1.96 -10.08 14.90
C LEU A 117 -1.91 -8.56 15.11
N TYR A 118 -2.75 -8.02 16.00
CA TYR A 118 -2.89 -6.60 16.26
C TYR A 118 -2.53 -6.27 17.72
N GLU A 119 -2.25 -5.00 17.98
CA GLU A 119 -2.03 -4.52 19.35
C GLU A 119 -3.26 -4.75 20.23
N GLU A 120 -3.04 -5.01 21.52
CA GLU A 120 -4.12 -5.23 22.48
C GLU A 120 -5.09 -4.03 22.49
N GLY A 121 -6.39 -4.33 22.43
CA GLY A 121 -7.46 -3.33 22.35
C GLY A 121 -7.50 -2.55 21.03
N PHE A 122 -6.87 -3.04 19.95
CA PHE A 122 -6.92 -2.38 18.65
C PHE A 122 -8.37 -2.22 18.14
N PHE A 123 -9.20 -3.26 18.29
CA PHE A 123 -10.58 -3.34 17.80
C PHE A 123 -11.66 -2.86 18.81
N ASP A 124 -11.27 -2.35 19.98
CA ASP A 124 -12.22 -1.96 21.04
C ASP A 124 -12.80 -0.54 20.88
N SER A 125 -12.63 0.07 19.70
CA SER A 125 -12.94 1.50 19.43
C SER A 125 -14.22 1.70 18.63
#